data_AF-A0AAN5CTG0-F1
#
_entry.id   AF-A0AAN5CTG0-F1
#
_cell.length_a   1.000
_cell.length_b   1.000
_cell.length_c   1.000
_cell.angle_alpha   90.00
_cell.angle_beta   90.00
_cell.angle_gamma   90.00
#
_symmetry.space_group_name_H-M   'P 1'
#
loop_
_entity.id
_entity.type
_entity.pdbx_description
1 polymer ?
#
loop_
_entity_poly.entity_id
_entity_poly.type
_entity_poly.pdbx_seq_one_letter_code
_entity_poly.pdbx_strand_id
1 'polypeptide(L)'
;QCPTMRSVLLLLISLASATALQCFVPGTCCKEDGYTRNVTMKADCPDPNEEYCMKMWTVDPYTNKTTVYKQCGGGMCKSEGCDDVAQMCCCKGRLCNAASGPALLMTSLAAAAVALLRLY
;
A
#
# COMPACT_ATOMS: atom_id res chain seq x y z
N GLN A 1 -16.60 21.85 45.53
CA GLN A 1 -16.71 22.24 44.10
C GLN A 1 -16.41 21.01 43.26
N CYS A 2 -17.43 20.40 42.65
CA CYS A 2 -17.28 19.20 41.82
C CYS A 2 -16.70 19.58 40.44
N PRO A 3 -15.65 18.92 39.95
CA PRO A 3 -15.26 19.06 38.56
C PRO A 3 -16.38 18.52 37.67
N THR A 4 -16.84 19.34 36.74
CA THR A 4 -17.90 19.03 35.79
C THR A 4 -17.47 17.85 34.89
N MET A 5 -18.33 16.83 34.77
CA MET A 5 -18.13 15.65 33.90
C MET A 5 -17.84 15.99 32.43
N ARG A 6 -18.05 17.24 32.02
CA ARG A 6 -17.80 17.77 30.68
C ARG A 6 -16.32 17.90 30.35
N SER A 7 -15.44 18.09 31.34
CA SER A 7 -14.00 18.30 31.11
C SER A 7 -13.20 17.01 30.98
N VAL A 8 -13.73 15.86 31.45
CA VAL A 8 -13.07 14.56 31.29
C VAL A 8 -13.30 13.99 29.89
N LEU A 9 -14.45 14.28 29.26
CA LEU A 9 -14.81 13.75 27.95
C LEU A 9 -13.95 14.34 26.81
N LEU A 10 -13.49 15.58 26.94
CA LEU A 10 -12.66 16.25 25.92
C LEU A 10 -11.19 15.80 25.93
N LEU A 11 -10.71 15.21 27.03
CA LEU A 11 -9.33 14.71 27.14
C LEU A 11 -9.14 13.31 26.52
N LEU A 12 -10.23 12.58 26.22
CA LEU A 12 -10.19 11.23 25.65
C LEU A 12 -10.22 11.20 24.11
N ILE A 13 -10.45 12.35 23.45
CA ILE A 13 -10.60 12.43 21.98
C ILE A 13 -9.29 12.84 21.28
N SER A 14 -8.23 13.19 22.01
CA SER A 14 -6.97 13.70 21.42
C SER A 14 -5.91 12.64 21.10
N LEU A 15 -6.22 11.34 21.14
CA LEU A 15 -5.35 10.33 20.51
C LEU A 15 -5.50 10.40 18.99
N ALA A 16 -4.87 11.40 18.37
CA ALA A 16 -4.37 11.26 17.02
C ALA A 16 -3.32 10.13 17.08
N SER A 17 -3.77 8.89 16.99
CA SER A 17 -2.89 7.74 16.82
C SER A 17 -2.14 8.00 15.52
N ALA A 18 -0.88 8.44 15.63
CA ALA A 18 0.07 8.46 14.54
C ALA A 18 0.26 7.00 14.11
N THR A 19 -0.63 6.51 13.25
CA THR A 19 -0.49 5.18 12.69
C THR A 19 0.65 5.24 11.70
N ALA A 20 1.75 4.57 12.02
CA ALA A 20 2.84 4.37 11.07
C ALA A 20 2.27 3.87 9.74
N LEU A 21 2.79 4.39 8.62
CA LEU A 21 2.32 3.99 7.30
C LEU A 21 2.53 2.47 7.15
N GLN A 22 1.48 1.75 6.77
CA GLN A 22 1.59 0.32 6.52
C GLN A 22 1.70 0.05 5.02
N CYS A 23 2.68 -0.72 4.59
CA CYS A 23 2.90 -1.09 3.20
C CYS A 23 2.97 -2.61 3.04
N PHE A 24 2.83 -3.08 1.80
CA PHE A 24 3.24 -4.45 1.46
C PHE A 24 4.76 -4.51 1.31
N VAL A 25 5.39 -5.45 1.99
CA VAL A 25 6.84 -5.70 1.98
C VAL A 25 7.13 -7.17 1.69
N PRO A 26 8.31 -7.54 1.17
CA PRO A 26 8.71 -8.93 1.10
C PRO A 26 8.85 -9.47 2.52
N GLY A 27 8.55 -10.74 2.66
CA GLY A 27 9.02 -11.49 3.81
C GLY A 27 8.84 -12.98 3.57
N THR A 28 8.90 -13.72 4.66
CA THR A 28 8.87 -15.18 4.62
C THR A 28 7.85 -15.68 5.63
N CYS A 29 6.98 -16.61 5.24
CA CYS A 29 6.04 -17.23 6.17
C CYS A 29 5.98 -18.75 6.03
N CYS A 30 5.47 -19.37 7.13
CA CYS A 30 5.09 -20.76 7.39
C CYS A 30 6.07 -21.87 6.96
N LYS A 31 6.47 -22.70 7.94
CA LYS A 31 6.95 -24.07 7.73
C LYS A 31 5.77 -25.02 7.96
N GLU A 32 5.05 -25.42 6.92
CA GLU A 32 4.20 -26.64 7.01
C GLU A 32 5.04 -27.91 6.78
N ASP A 33 6.09 -27.82 5.94
CA ASP A 33 6.97 -28.94 5.59
C ASP A 33 8.46 -28.66 5.89
N GLY A 34 8.76 -27.70 6.77
CA GLY A 34 10.14 -27.31 7.10
C GLY A 34 10.80 -26.30 6.15
N TYR A 35 10.15 -25.98 5.01
CA TYR A 35 10.64 -25.03 4.01
C TYR A 35 10.04 -23.64 4.16
N THR A 36 10.87 -22.62 3.93
CA THR A 36 10.49 -21.21 3.95
C THR A 36 10.00 -20.77 2.57
N ARG A 37 8.82 -20.14 2.50
CA ARG A 37 8.33 -19.52 1.25
C ARG A 37 8.38 -18.01 1.30
N ASN A 38 8.77 -17.40 0.18
CA ASN A 38 8.68 -15.95 -0.01
C ASN A 38 7.22 -15.56 -0.15
N VAL A 39 6.80 -14.60 0.67
CA VAL A 39 5.45 -14.04 0.65
C VAL A 39 5.51 -12.53 0.66
N THR A 40 4.43 -11.91 0.21
CA THR A 40 4.20 -10.49 0.45
C THR A 40 3.40 -10.35 1.74
N MET A 41 3.93 -9.61 2.70
CA MET A 41 3.29 -9.37 3.99
C MET A 41 2.95 -7.89 4.17
N LYS A 42 2.03 -7.61 5.08
CA LYS A 42 1.71 -6.24 5.50
C LYS A 42 2.62 -5.91 6.68
N ALA A 43 3.33 -4.79 6.62
CA ALA A 43 4.19 -4.34 7.70
C ALA A 43 4.13 -2.82 7.83
N ASP A 44 4.28 -2.35 9.06
CA ASP A 44 4.42 -0.92 9.34
C ASP A 44 5.81 -0.48 8.89
N CYS A 45 5.88 0.68 8.24
CA CYS A 45 7.14 1.25 7.79
C CYS A 45 7.95 1.73 8.98
N PRO A 46 9.27 1.43 9.01
CA PRO A 46 10.11 1.70 10.17
C PRO A 46 10.38 3.20 10.37
N ASP A 47 10.37 3.99 9.29
CA ASP A 47 10.52 5.44 9.38
C ASP A 47 9.16 6.08 9.69
N PRO A 48 9.02 6.80 10.83
CA PRO A 48 7.78 7.48 11.19
C PRO A 48 7.41 8.62 10.22
N ASN A 49 8.37 9.12 9.43
CA ASN A 49 8.14 10.13 8.40
C ASN A 49 7.90 9.51 7.03
N GLU A 50 7.81 8.18 6.92
CA GLU A 50 7.49 7.53 5.67
C GLU A 50 6.07 7.92 5.22
N GLU A 51 5.98 8.58 4.08
CA GLU A 51 4.71 8.95 3.47
C GLU A 51 4.31 8.03 2.30
N TYR A 52 5.26 7.23 1.81
CA TYR A 52 5.08 6.49 0.55
C TYR A 52 5.23 4.98 0.73
N CYS A 53 4.38 4.24 0.03
CA CYS A 53 4.70 2.87 -0.35
C CYS A 53 5.25 2.85 -1.77
N MET A 54 6.15 1.91 -2.01
CA MET A 54 6.82 1.72 -3.29
C MET A 54 6.53 0.35 -3.85
N LYS A 55 6.52 0.30 -5.19
CA LYS A 55 6.48 -0.92 -5.99
C LYS A 55 7.49 -0.80 -7.11
N MET A 56 8.25 -1.85 -7.37
CA MET A 56 9.19 -1.91 -8.49
C MET A 56 9.01 -3.23 -9.24
N TRP A 57 9.43 -3.28 -10.49
CA TRP A 57 9.39 -4.49 -11.28
C TRP A 57 10.66 -4.66 -12.10
N THR A 58 10.92 -5.89 -12.49
CA THR A 58 11.96 -6.27 -13.44
C THR A 58 11.36 -7.19 -14.47
N VAL A 59 11.67 -6.98 -15.75
CA VAL A 59 11.24 -7.85 -16.85
C VAL A 59 12.44 -8.66 -17.32
N ASP A 60 12.33 -9.99 -17.25
CA ASP A 60 13.33 -10.89 -17.82
C ASP A 60 13.28 -10.80 -19.36
N PRO A 61 14.38 -10.42 -20.05
CA PRO A 61 14.37 -10.24 -21.50
C PRO A 61 14.23 -11.54 -22.29
N TYR A 62 14.53 -12.70 -21.69
CA TYR A 62 14.47 -14.00 -22.34
C TYR A 62 13.13 -14.69 -22.15
N THR A 63 12.55 -14.57 -20.95
CA THR A 63 11.28 -15.23 -20.60
C THR A 63 10.07 -14.28 -20.66
N ASN A 64 10.32 -12.97 -20.82
CA ASN A 64 9.32 -11.90 -20.73
C ASN A 64 8.52 -11.94 -19.41
N LYS A 65 9.10 -12.53 -18.36
CA LYS A 65 8.47 -12.68 -17.06
C LYS A 65 8.71 -11.43 -16.23
N THR A 66 7.63 -10.80 -15.78
CA THR A 66 7.70 -9.67 -14.85
C THR A 66 7.75 -10.17 -13.42
N THR A 67 8.79 -9.76 -12.69
CA THR A 67 8.89 -9.95 -11.24
C THR A 67 8.62 -8.62 -10.55
N VAL A 68 7.79 -8.62 -9.50
CA VAL A 68 7.36 -7.41 -8.79
C VAL A 68 7.87 -7.46 -7.36
N TYR A 69 8.47 -6.36 -6.91
CA TYR A 69 8.88 -6.14 -5.52
C TYR A 69 8.11 -4.96 -4.92
N LYS A 70 7.89 -5.00 -3.62
CA LYS A 70 7.05 -4.04 -2.89
C LYS A 70 7.74 -3.68 -1.58
N GLN A 71 7.80 -2.41 -1.22
CA GLN A 71 8.38 -2.00 0.06
C GLN A 71 7.88 -0.61 0.48
N CYS A 72 8.35 -0.11 1.61
CA CYS A 72 8.22 1.31 1.97
C CYS A 72 9.06 2.18 1.03
N GLY A 73 8.73 3.46 0.90
CA GLY A 73 9.42 4.41 0.03
C GLY A 73 10.92 4.52 0.28
N GLY A 74 11.35 4.52 1.55
CA GLY A 74 12.75 4.50 1.97
C GLY A 74 13.58 5.63 1.37
N GLY A 75 12.97 6.80 1.12
CA GLY A 75 13.60 7.94 0.45
C GLY A 75 13.77 7.81 -1.07
N MET A 76 13.41 6.68 -1.68
CA MET A 76 13.39 6.52 -3.14
C MET A 76 12.16 7.16 -3.78
N CYS A 77 11.09 7.31 -3.00
CA CYS A 77 9.88 8.03 -3.41
C CYS A 77 9.96 9.51 -3.01
N LYS A 78 9.98 10.40 -3.99
CA LYS A 78 9.88 11.87 -3.78
C LYS A 78 8.48 12.43 -4.08
N SER A 79 7.70 11.71 -4.88
CA SER A 79 6.34 12.07 -5.29
C SER A 79 5.55 10.82 -5.65
N GLU A 80 4.22 10.92 -5.69
CA GLU A 80 3.38 9.85 -6.25
C GLU A 80 3.56 9.77 -7.76
N GLY A 81 3.35 8.58 -8.33
CA GLY A 81 3.42 8.33 -9.76
C GLY A 81 4.28 7.12 -10.11
N CYS A 82 4.34 6.82 -11.39
CA CYS A 82 5.14 5.73 -11.94
C CYS A 82 6.20 6.29 -12.89
N ASP A 83 7.40 5.72 -12.80
CA ASP A 83 8.50 5.90 -13.73
C ASP A 83 8.75 4.55 -14.40
N ASP A 84 8.33 4.43 -15.67
CA ASP A 84 8.49 3.19 -16.44
C ASP A 84 9.94 2.93 -16.86
N VAL A 85 10.79 3.97 -16.90
CA VAL A 85 12.22 3.85 -17.20
C VAL A 85 12.94 3.25 -15.99
N ALA A 86 12.64 3.76 -14.80
CA ALA A 86 13.13 3.20 -13.53
C ALA A 86 12.37 1.94 -13.08
N GLN A 87 11.31 1.55 -13.78
CA GLN A 87 10.42 0.42 -13.47
C GLN A 87 9.89 0.46 -12.04
N MET A 88 9.39 1.63 -11.62
CA MET A 88 9.03 1.92 -10.24
C MET A 88 7.77 2.77 -10.15
N CYS A 89 6.95 2.55 -9.11
CA CYS A 89 5.82 3.39 -8.75
C CYS A 89 5.83 3.71 -7.25
N CYS A 90 5.43 4.93 -6.93
CA CYS A 90 5.27 5.45 -5.59
C CYS A 90 3.81 5.88 -5.37
N CYS A 91 3.26 5.60 -4.20
CA CYS A 91 1.90 5.98 -3.83
C CYS A 91 1.85 6.36 -2.35
N LYS A 92 0.91 7.23 -1.98
CA LYS A 92 0.62 7.56 -0.59
C LYS A 92 -0.56 6.74 -0.07
N GLY A 93 -0.55 6.52 1.24
CA GLY A 93 -1.65 5.90 1.97
C GLY A 93 -1.47 4.41 2.22
N ARG A 94 -2.30 3.92 3.15
CA ARG A 94 -2.15 2.59 3.74
C ARG A 94 -2.31 1.49 2.68
N LEU A 95 -1.29 0.64 2.56
CA LEU A 95 -1.24 -0.52 1.68
C LEU A 95 -1.43 -0.18 0.19
N CYS A 96 -1.16 1.05 -0.24
CA CYS A 96 -1.46 1.50 -1.61
C CYS A 96 -0.66 0.73 -2.68
N ASN A 97 0.50 0.17 -2.31
CA ASN A 97 1.30 -0.69 -3.19
C ASN A 97 0.72 -2.12 -3.35
N ALA A 98 -0.53 -2.34 -2.95
CA ALA A 98 -1.30 -3.55 -3.26
C ALA A 98 -1.37 -3.81 -4.77
N ALA A 99 -1.60 -2.75 -5.54
CA ALA A 99 -2.01 -2.84 -6.93
C ALA A 99 -0.92 -3.46 -7.82
N SER A 100 -1.29 -4.54 -8.51
CA SER A 100 -0.57 -5.05 -9.67
C SER A 100 -0.79 -4.12 -10.88
N GLY A 101 -0.19 -2.92 -10.85
CA GLY A 101 -0.11 -2.01 -12.01
C GLY A 101 -1.40 -1.22 -12.20
N PRO A 102 -1.55 -0.45 -13.30
CA PRO A 102 -2.65 0.49 -13.55
C PRO A 102 -4.06 -0.13 -13.69
N ALA A 103 -4.27 -1.37 -13.22
CA ALA A 103 -5.51 -2.11 -13.31
C ALA A 103 -6.68 -1.50 -12.49
N LEU A 104 -6.42 -0.57 -11.57
CA LEU A 104 -7.49 0.05 -10.75
C LEU A 104 -8.33 1.08 -11.51
N LEU A 105 -7.82 1.67 -12.59
CA LEU A 105 -8.63 2.57 -13.43
C LEU A 105 -9.59 1.81 -14.37
N MET A 106 -9.29 0.55 -14.70
CA MET A 106 -10.14 -0.22 -15.61
C MET A 106 -11.38 -0.83 -14.91
N THR A 107 -11.30 -1.09 -13.60
CA THR A 107 -12.44 -1.65 -12.85
C THR A 107 -13.58 -0.65 -12.61
N SER A 108 -13.29 0.65 -12.48
CA SER A 108 -14.32 1.68 -12.32
C SER A 108 -15.05 1.99 -13.63
N LEU A 109 -14.33 1.99 -14.76
CA LEU A 109 -14.91 2.17 -16.10
C LEU A 109 -15.83 1.01 -16.51
N ALA A 110 -15.47 -0.23 -16.19
CA ALA A 110 -16.30 -1.39 -16.47
C ALA A 110 -17.61 -1.39 -15.65
N ALA A 111 -17.58 -0.97 -14.38
CA ALA A 111 -18.78 -0.88 -13.56
C ALA A 111 -19.75 0.23 -14.05
N ALA A 112 -19.22 1.36 -14.51
CA ALA A 112 -20.04 2.44 -15.07
C ALA A 112 -20.68 2.05 -16.42
N ALA A 113 -19.94 1.35 -17.29
CA ALA A 113 -20.48 0.87 -18.57
C ALA A 113 -21.60 -0.17 -18.40
N VAL A 114 -21.46 -1.09 -17.43
CA VAL A 114 -22.49 -2.09 -17.13
C VAL A 114 -23.74 -1.45 -16.49
N ALA A 115 -23.57 -0.42 -15.66
CA ALA A 115 -24.71 0.31 -15.09
C ALA A 115 -25.50 1.07 -16.16
N LEU A 116 -24.84 1.69 -17.14
CA LEU A 116 -25.49 2.38 -18.26
C LEU A 116 -26.19 1.41 -19.23
N LEU A 117 -25.60 0.24 -19.50
CA LEU A 117 -26.21 -0.81 -20.34
C LEU A 117 -27.41 -1.51 -19.68
N ARG A 118 -27.61 -1.37 -18.37
CA ARG A 118 -28.80 -1.87 -17.66
C ARG A 118 -29.92 -0.85 -17.51
N LEU A 119 -29.66 0.40 -17.89
CA LEU A 119 -30.63 1.50 -17.86
C LEU A 119 -31.21 1.82 -19.26
N TYR A 120 -30.72 1.13 -20.30
CA TYR A 120 -31.21 1.19 -21.67
C TYR A 120 -31.75 -0.17 -22.12
#